data_AF-A0A969NUY9-F1
#
_entry.id   AF-A0A969NUY9-F1
#
_cell.length_a   1.000
_cell.length_b   1.000
_cell.length_c   1.000
_cell.angle_alpha   90.00
_cell.angle_beta   90.00
_cell.angle_gamma   90.00
#
_symmetry.space_group_name_H-M   'P 1'
#
loop_
_entity.id
_entity.type
_entity.pdbx_description
1 polymer ?
#
loop_
_entity_poly.entity_id
_entity_poly.type
_entity_poly.pdbx_seq_one_letter_code
_entity_poly.pdbx_strand_id
1 'polypeptide(L)'
;MVIKKNKTSLLNSAILLLVILIAVGYAGNYLSYPFGFGVDFLFGSIAVLIAVSLYGIWWGALASLIASSYTIILWQHPYALIIFVCETLFVGWRIRQGKKSLLTNDVIFWLCVGIPLVLVFYGYILQVGVVTTAIIALKQPVNGIFNALIASLVLNYKPIHRWANSPPNKATLFFEQILLNLLVAFLLIPALILMVVNNNAAIEHEQEALIATLDTSAQNLVTDLRRWHQSGLEALRFLAKPVAKAKL
;
A
#
# COMPACT_ATOMS: atom_id res chain seq x y z
N MET A 1 13.08 27.25 34.07
CA MET A 1 11.67 27.65 34.34
C MET A 1 10.75 26.57 33.75
N VAL A 2 10.30 25.62 34.56
CA VAL A 2 9.40 24.53 34.10
C VAL A 2 7.98 25.05 34.22
N ILE A 3 7.38 25.42 33.08
CA ILE A 3 5.97 25.84 33.03
C ILE A 3 5.12 24.63 33.44
N LYS A 4 4.54 24.69 34.64
CA LYS A 4 3.66 23.66 35.19
C LYS A 4 2.34 23.70 34.40
N LYS A 5 2.28 22.96 33.28
CA LYS A 5 1.06 22.89 32.45
C LYS A 5 -0.12 22.39 33.29
N ASN A 6 -1.24 23.09 33.19
CA ASN A 6 -2.48 22.76 33.90
C ASN A 6 -3.06 21.43 33.35
N LYS A 7 -3.61 20.57 34.23
CA LYS A 7 -4.04 19.19 33.91
C LYS A 7 -5.08 19.13 32.78
N THR A 8 -5.93 20.16 32.68
CA THR A 8 -6.91 20.36 31.59
C THR A 8 -6.25 20.69 30.25
N SER A 9 -5.23 21.55 30.20
CA SER A 9 -4.52 21.87 28.95
C SER A 9 -3.76 20.66 28.39
N LEU A 10 -3.27 19.81 29.29
CA LEU A 10 -2.61 18.56 28.96
C LEU A 10 -3.60 17.59 28.32
N LEU A 11 -4.78 17.37 28.92
CA LEU A 11 -5.82 16.50 28.37
C LEU A 11 -6.25 16.95 26.97
N ASN A 12 -6.44 18.25 26.76
CA ASN A 12 -6.82 18.81 25.45
C ASN A 12 -5.72 18.58 24.40
N SER A 13 -4.44 18.70 24.78
CA SER A 13 -3.31 18.43 23.88
C SER A 13 -3.26 16.96 23.46
N ALA A 14 -3.54 16.03 24.39
CA ALA A 14 -3.55 14.60 24.12
C ALA A 14 -4.71 14.20 23.21
N ILE A 15 -5.90 14.73 23.42
CA ILE A 15 -7.06 14.49 22.54
C ILE A 15 -6.80 15.06 21.15
N LEU A 16 -6.29 16.29 21.07
CA LEU A 16 -5.95 16.93 19.79
C LEU A 16 -4.93 16.11 19.00
N LEU A 17 -3.87 15.62 19.66
CA LEU A 17 -2.88 14.76 19.01
C LEU A 17 -3.48 13.44 18.50
N LEU A 18 -4.39 12.81 19.26
CA LEU A 18 -5.08 11.61 18.82
C LEU A 18 -5.91 11.87 17.56
N VAL A 19 -6.68 12.96 17.54
CA VAL A 19 -7.48 13.36 16.38
C VAL A 19 -6.60 13.63 15.17
N ILE A 20 -5.47 14.33 15.36
CA ILE A 20 -4.49 14.57 14.30
C ILE A 20 -3.93 13.25 13.78
N LEU A 21 -3.56 12.30 14.65
CA LEU A 21 -3.04 11.00 14.23
C LEU A 21 -4.07 10.21 13.41
N ILE A 22 -5.35 10.24 13.80
CA ILE A 22 -6.42 9.59 13.04
C ILE A 22 -6.57 10.23 11.66
N ALA A 23 -6.61 11.57 11.61
CA ALA A 23 -6.74 12.32 10.35
C ALA A 23 -5.54 12.09 9.42
N VAL A 24 -4.32 12.12 9.96
CA VAL A 24 -3.09 11.81 9.23
C VAL A 24 -3.06 10.35 8.78
N GLY A 25 -3.55 9.42 9.60
CA GLY A 25 -3.67 8.01 9.23
C GLY A 25 -4.60 7.81 8.03
N TYR A 26 -5.77 8.44 8.05
CA TYR A 26 -6.71 8.42 6.93
C TYR A 26 -6.10 9.09 5.68
N ALA A 27 -5.54 10.29 5.82
CA ALA A 27 -4.90 11.01 4.73
C ALA A 27 -3.70 10.25 4.14
N GLY A 28 -2.93 9.55 4.97
CA GLY A 28 -1.80 8.73 4.52
C GLY A 28 -2.21 7.49 3.72
N ASN A 29 -3.42 6.96 3.96
CA ASN A 29 -4.00 5.94 3.10
C ASN A 29 -4.63 6.52 1.83
N TYR A 30 -5.15 7.75 1.90
CA TYR A 30 -5.66 8.47 0.73
C TYR A 30 -4.55 8.86 -0.25
N LEU A 31 -3.42 9.33 0.25
CA LEU A 31 -2.22 9.70 -0.51
C LEU A 31 -1.35 8.49 -0.87
N SER A 32 -1.97 7.32 -1.04
CA SER A 32 -1.28 6.09 -1.37
C SER A 32 -0.44 6.22 -2.65
N TYR A 33 0.74 5.62 -2.67
CA TYR A 33 1.59 5.63 -3.87
C TYR A 33 1.30 4.39 -4.72
N PRO A 34 0.78 4.53 -5.95
CA PRO A 34 0.55 3.39 -6.83
C PRO A 34 1.88 2.86 -7.36
N PHE A 35 2.25 1.65 -6.98
CA PHE A 35 3.40 0.93 -7.56
C PHE A 35 3.03 0.24 -8.89
N GLY A 36 1.90 0.57 -9.52
CA GLY A 36 1.41 -0.15 -10.69
C GLY A 36 0.83 -1.53 -10.38
N PHE A 37 0.26 -2.18 -11.40
CA PHE A 37 -0.35 -3.51 -11.32
C PHE A 37 -1.43 -3.69 -10.22
N GLY A 38 -2.14 -2.61 -9.87
CA GLY A 38 -3.19 -2.64 -8.86
C GLY A 38 -2.68 -2.75 -7.41
N VAL A 39 -1.42 -2.41 -7.15
CA VAL A 39 -0.82 -2.48 -5.81
C VAL A 39 -0.38 -1.09 -5.34
N ASP A 40 -1.02 -0.59 -4.29
CA ASP A 40 -0.74 0.73 -3.72
C ASP A 40 -0.01 0.65 -2.39
N PHE A 41 1.00 1.48 -2.17
CA PHE A 41 1.70 1.59 -0.88
C PHE A 41 0.99 2.58 0.03
N LEU A 42 0.69 2.15 1.26
CA LEU A 42 -0.19 2.85 2.19
C LEU A 42 0.60 3.35 3.39
N PHE A 43 0.49 4.64 3.72
CA PHE A 43 1.26 5.25 4.81
C PHE A 43 0.46 5.42 6.12
N GLY A 44 -0.84 5.11 6.10
CA GLY A 44 -1.73 5.37 7.24
C GLY A 44 -1.34 4.59 8.51
N SER A 45 -0.79 3.38 8.36
CA SER A 45 -0.38 2.56 9.51
C SER A 45 0.71 3.24 10.36
N ILE A 46 1.49 4.18 9.82
CA ILE A 46 2.48 4.94 10.60
C ILE A 46 1.79 5.66 11.76
N ALA A 47 0.72 6.40 11.47
CA ALA A 47 0.00 7.17 12.48
C ALA A 47 -0.76 6.27 13.45
N VAL A 48 -1.31 5.15 12.95
CA VAL A 48 -2.01 4.14 13.76
C VAL A 48 -1.05 3.48 14.76
N LEU A 49 0.15 3.09 14.33
CA LEU A 49 1.17 2.48 15.19
C LEU A 49 1.70 3.46 16.25
N ILE A 50 1.78 4.75 15.91
CA ILE A 50 2.05 5.80 16.90
C ILE A 50 0.89 5.91 17.90
N ALA A 51 -0.36 5.93 17.42
CA ALA A 51 -1.54 6.04 18.26
C ALA A 51 -1.67 4.86 19.25
N VAL A 52 -1.49 3.61 18.79
CA VAL A 52 -1.56 2.43 19.67
C VAL A 52 -0.46 2.44 20.73
N SER A 53 0.73 2.96 20.39
CA SER A 53 1.86 3.06 21.31
C SER A 53 1.66 4.11 22.40
N LEU A 54 0.94 5.21 22.09
CA LEU A 54 0.73 6.33 23.01
C LEU A 54 -0.53 6.18 23.85
N TYR A 55 -1.63 5.74 23.24
CA TYR A 55 -2.98 5.72 23.82
C TYR A 55 -3.47 4.29 24.13
N GLY A 56 -2.74 3.27 23.71
CA GLY A 56 -3.05 1.86 23.96
C GLY A 56 -3.98 1.22 22.93
N ILE A 57 -4.31 -0.06 23.17
CA ILE A 57 -4.97 -0.93 22.17
C ILE A 57 -6.31 -0.39 21.67
N TRP A 58 -7.14 0.18 22.55
CA TRP A 58 -8.52 0.56 22.21
C TRP A 58 -8.55 1.74 21.25
N TRP A 59 -7.78 2.80 21.57
CA TRP A 59 -7.64 3.96 20.71
C TRP A 59 -6.85 3.67 19.45
N GLY A 60 -5.86 2.77 19.53
CA GLY A 60 -5.17 2.25 18.35
C GLY A 60 -6.11 1.52 17.40
N ALA A 61 -6.94 0.62 17.91
CA ALA A 61 -7.90 -0.13 17.10
C ALA A 61 -8.93 0.80 16.42
N LEU A 62 -9.44 1.80 17.14
CA LEU A 62 -10.32 2.82 16.57
C LEU A 62 -9.61 3.62 15.46
N ALA A 63 -8.38 4.06 15.71
CA ALA A 63 -7.57 4.75 14.71
C ALA A 63 -7.33 3.89 13.48
N SER A 64 -7.03 2.60 13.67
CA SER A 64 -6.83 1.62 12.59
C SER A 64 -8.09 1.42 11.76
N LEU A 65 -9.24 1.29 12.41
CA LEU A 65 -10.54 1.12 11.75
C LEU A 65 -10.87 2.33 10.87
N ILE A 66 -10.69 3.54 11.41
CA ILE A 66 -10.97 4.78 10.67
C ILE A 66 -9.97 4.96 9.54
N ALA A 67 -8.66 4.88 9.82
CA ALA A 67 -7.63 5.07 8.80
C ALA A 67 -7.76 4.04 7.68
N SER A 68 -8.01 2.77 8.01
CA SER A 68 -8.09 1.68 7.03
C SER A 68 -9.44 1.62 6.32
N SER A 69 -10.46 2.37 6.73
CA SER A 69 -11.76 2.42 6.04
C SER A 69 -11.63 2.82 4.56
N TYR A 70 -10.67 3.68 4.24
CA TYR A 70 -10.38 4.07 2.86
C TYR A 70 -9.97 2.89 1.96
N THR A 71 -9.34 1.86 2.54
CA THR A 71 -8.91 0.67 1.77
C THR A 71 -10.09 -0.09 1.17
N ILE A 72 -11.28 0.00 1.76
CA ILE A 72 -12.51 -0.59 1.19
C ILE A 72 -12.88 0.12 -0.11
N ILE A 73 -12.74 1.44 -0.17
CA ILE A 73 -13.04 2.24 -1.37
C ILE A 73 -11.96 1.98 -2.43
N LEU A 74 -10.70 1.93 -2.02
CA LEU A 74 -9.58 1.73 -2.92
C LEU A 74 -9.59 0.35 -3.59
N TRP A 75 -9.83 -0.71 -2.81
CA TRP A 75 -9.71 -2.08 -3.30
C TRP A 75 -11.05 -2.81 -3.46
N GLN A 76 -12.17 -2.19 -3.10
CA GLN A 76 -13.53 -2.76 -3.19
C GLN A 76 -13.77 -4.01 -2.32
N HIS A 77 -12.88 -4.30 -1.37
CA HIS A 77 -13.02 -5.38 -0.40
C HIS A 77 -12.44 -5.05 0.99
N PRO A 78 -12.95 -5.64 2.09
CA PRO A 78 -12.59 -5.26 3.45
C PRO A 78 -11.35 -5.96 4.03
N TYR A 79 -10.75 -6.91 3.32
CA TYR A 79 -9.73 -7.79 3.91
C TYR A 79 -8.46 -7.06 4.37
N ALA A 80 -8.06 -6.00 3.68
CA ALA A 80 -6.95 -5.15 4.09
C ALA A 80 -7.21 -4.46 5.43
N LEU A 81 -8.41 -3.90 5.61
CA LEU A 81 -8.83 -3.31 6.87
C LEU A 81 -8.74 -4.34 8.01
N ILE A 82 -9.24 -5.56 7.78
CA ILE A 82 -9.20 -6.62 8.79
C ILE A 82 -7.74 -6.90 9.20
N ILE A 83 -6.84 -7.06 8.22
CA ILE A 83 -5.42 -7.32 8.48
C ILE A 83 -4.76 -6.18 9.27
N PHE A 84 -4.98 -4.90 8.90
CA PHE A 84 -4.39 -3.76 9.61
C PHE A 84 -4.97 -3.55 11.01
N VAL A 85 -6.24 -3.88 11.22
CA VAL A 85 -6.83 -3.89 12.56
C VAL A 85 -6.20 -5.01 13.39
N CYS A 86 -6.03 -6.21 12.83
CA CYS A 86 -5.32 -7.32 13.50
C CYS A 86 -3.86 -6.96 13.84
N GLU A 87 -3.14 -6.30 12.94
CA GLU A 87 -1.78 -5.77 13.17
C GLU A 87 -1.77 -4.87 14.40
N THR A 88 -2.68 -3.90 14.42
CA THR A 88 -2.79 -2.92 15.51
C THR A 88 -3.13 -3.58 16.85
N LEU A 89 -4.06 -4.54 16.85
CA LEU A 89 -4.43 -5.30 18.04
C LEU A 89 -3.25 -6.13 18.56
N PHE A 90 -2.55 -6.82 17.68
CA PHE A 90 -1.39 -7.65 18.04
C PHE A 90 -0.25 -6.80 18.62
N VAL A 91 0.13 -5.72 17.93
CA VAL A 91 1.18 -4.80 18.40
C VAL A 91 0.77 -4.16 19.72
N GLY A 92 -0.48 -3.69 19.83
CA GLY A 92 -1.01 -3.11 21.07
C GLY A 92 -1.00 -4.08 22.25
N TRP A 93 -1.33 -5.36 22.03
CA TRP A 93 -1.23 -6.41 23.04
C TRP A 93 0.22 -6.65 23.47
N ARG A 94 1.16 -6.76 22.54
CA ARG A 94 2.59 -6.96 22.85
C ARG A 94 3.20 -5.80 23.63
N ILE A 95 2.83 -4.56 23.29
CA ILE A 95 3.26 -3.35 24.02
C ILE A 95 2.76 -3.40 25.47
N ARG A 96 1.51 -3.83 25.70
CA ARG A 96 0.96 -4.02 27.05
C ARG A 96 1.71 -5.06 27.87
N GLN A 97 2.25 -6.10 27.22
CA GLN A 97 3.11 -7.11 27.84
C GLN A 97 4.56 -6.62 28.08
N GLY A 98 4.84 -5.33 27.93
CA GLY A 98 6.15 -4.73 28.15
C GLY A 98 7.14 -4.89 26.98
N LYS A 99 6.72 -5.48 25.86
CA LYS A 99 7.55 -5.60 24.65
C LYS A 99 7.44 -4.33 23.81
N LYS A 100 8.36 -3.39 24.07
CA LYS A 100 8.30 -2.01 23.54
C LYS A 100 8.86 -1.83 22.13
N SER A 101 9.58 -2.82 21.59
CA SER A 101 10.10 -2.73 20.21
C SER A 101 8.94 -2.86 19.22
N LEU A 102 8.50 -1.73 18.68
CA LEU A 102 7.41 -1.65 17.72
C LEU A 102 7.76 -2.46 16.46
N LEU A 103 8.94 -2.23 15.89
CA LEU A 103 9.42 -2.92 14.69
C LEU A 103 9.48 -4.44 14.87
N THR A 104 10.00 -4.92 16.01
CA THR A 104 10.09 -6.36 16.26
C THR A 104 8.71 -7.00 16.39
N ASN A 105 7.77 -6.35 17.09
CA ASN A 105 6.41 -6.87 17.21
C ASN A 105 5.70 -6.90 15.85
N ASP A 106 5.94 -5.90 15.00
CA ASP A 106 5.38 -5.80 13.66
C ASP A 106 5.90 -6.90 12.73
N VAL A 107 7.22 -7.14 12.72
CA VAL A 107 7.83 -8.24 11.96
C VAL A 107 7.26 -9.60 12.39
N ILE A 108 7.09 -9.83 13.70
CA ILE A 108 6.48 -11.07 14.21
C ILE A 108 5.03 -11.18 13.74
N PHE A 109 4.25 -10.08 13.78
CA PHE A 109 2.88 -10.09 13.28
C PHE A 109 2.85 -10.51 11.81
N TRP A 110 3.65 -9.87 10.95
CA TRP A 110 3.62 -10.16 9.52
C TRP A 110 4.05 -11.59 9.20
N LEU A 111 5.09 -12.11 9.87
CA LEU A 111 5.56 -13.48 9.65
C LEU A 111 4.57 -14.55 10.15
N CYS A 112 3.95 -14.33 11.32
CA CYS A 112 3.14 -15.36 11.96
C CYS A 112 1.63 -15.25 11.69
N VAL A 113 1.13 -14.05 11.37
CA VAL A 113 -0.30 -13.77 11.28
C VAL A 113 -0.65 -13.06 9.98
N GLY A 114 0.06 -11.98 9.64
CA GLY A 114 -0.21 -11.17 8.45
C GLY A 114 -0.13 -11.98 7.15
N ILE A 115 1.00 -12.63 6.87
CA ILE A 115 1.17 -13.45 5.66
C ILE A 115 0.12 -14.57 5.59
N PRO A 116 -0.10 -15.39 6.64
CA PRO A 116 -1.18 -16.38 6.62
C PRO A 116 -2.56 -15.79 6.33
N LEU A 117 -2.92 -14.66 6.94
CA LEU A 117 -4.19 -13.99 6.67
C LEU A 117 -4.29 -13.50 5.22
N VAL A 118 -3.20 -12.99 4.65
CA VAL A 118 -3.16 -12.61 3.23
C VAL A 118 -3.40 -13.83 2.34
N LEU A 119 -2.73 -14.95 2.59
CA LEU A 119 -2.91 -16.17 1.80
C LEU A 119 -4.35 -16.69 1.88
N VAL A 120 -4.97 -16.65 3.06
CA VAL A 120 -6.38 -17.05 3.24
C VAL A 120 -7.32 -16.08 2.51
N PHE A 121 -7.23 -14.78 2.76
CA PHE A 121 -8.18 -13.83 2.20
C PHE A 121 -8.03 -13.66 0.68
N TYR A 122 -6.81 -13.52 0.19
CA TYR A 122 -6.56 -13.26 -1.23
C TYR A 122 -6.47 -14.55 -2.04
N GLY A 123 -5.81 -15.59 -1.51
CA GLY A 123 -5.64 -16.86 -2.21
C GLY A 123 -6.88 -17.75 -2.16
N TYR A 124 -7.47 -17.94 -0.98
CA TYR A 124 -8.56 -18.89 -0.81
C TYR A 124 -9.95 -18.26 -0.97
N ILE A 125 -10.20 -17.09 -0.36
CA ILE A 125 -11.53 -16.46 -0.38
C ILE A 125 -11.77 -15.69 -1.68
N LEU A 126 -10.89 -14.74 -2.02
CA LEU A 126 -11.03 -13.92 -3.24
C LEU A 126 -10.57 -14.64 -4.52
N GLN A 127 -9.68 -15.63 -4.40
CA GLN A 127 -9.15 -16.41 -5.52
C GLN A 127 -8.55 -15.55 -6.65
N VAL A 128 -7.82 -14.47 -6.31
CA VAL A 128 -7.22 -13.53 -7.28
C VAL A 128 -6.07 -14.11 -8.12
N GLY A 129 -5.83 -15.41 -8.04
CA GLY A 129 -4.72 -16.12 -8.67
C GLY A 129 -3.47 -16.17 -7.80
N VAL A 130 -2.64 -17.20 -8.04
CA VAL A 130 -1.45 -17.50 -7.24
C VAL A 130 -0.41 -16.39 -7.33
N VAL A 131 -0.18 -15.85 -8.54
CA VAL A 131 0.81 -14.78 -8.78
C VAL A 131 0.42 -13.51 -8.03
N THR A 132 -0.82 -13.04 -8.20
CA THR A 132 -1.35 -11.85 -7.51
C THR A 132 -1.30 -12.03 -5.99
N THR A 133 -1.70 -13.20 -5.49
CA THR A 133 -1.64 -13.50 -4.05
C THR A 133 -0.21 -13.44 -3.53
N ALA A 134 0.76 -13.99 -4.26
CA ALA A 134 2.18 -13.93 -3.89
C ALA A 134 2.70 -12.49 -3.87
N ILE A 135 2.36 -11.69 -4.87
CA ILE A 135 2.72 -10.26 -4.92
C ILE A 135 2.17 -9.53 -3.69
N ILE A 136 0.90 -9.73 -3.35
CA ILE A 136 0.26 -9.11 -2.18
C ILE A 136 0.90 -9.61 -0.88
N ALA A 137 1.18 -10.91 -0.77
CA ALA A 137 1.79 -11.53 0.41
C ALA A 137 3.24 -11.08 0.65
N LEU A 138 3.97 -10.69 -0.40
CA LEU A 138 5.30 -10.09 -0.27
C LEU A 138 5.23 -8.59 0.03
N LYS A 139 4.34 -7.88 -0.67
CA LYS A 139 4.22 -6.43 -0.55
C LYS A 139 3.65 -5.98 0.79
N GLN A 140 2.63 -6.65 1.30
CA GLN A 140 1.95 -6.20 2.53
C GLN A 140 2.89 -6.16 3.75
N PRO A 141 3.71 -7.20 4.02
CA PRO A 141 4.76 -7.14 5.04
C PRO A 141 5.74 -5.99 4.86
N VAL A 142 6.22 -5.77 3.63
CA VAL A 142 7.17 -4.67 3.35
C VAL A 142 6.54 -3.32 3.72
N ASN A 143 5.27 -3.13 3.40
CA ASN A 143 4.53 -1.91 3.74
C ASN A 143 4.36 -1.74 5.25
N GLY A 144 3.94 -2.78 5.97
CA GLY A 144 3.77 -2.74 7.43
C GLY A 144 5.09 -2.51 8.16
N ILE A 145 6.14 -3.25 7.81
CA ILE A 145 7.48 -3.14 8.41
C ILE A 145 8.08 -1.76 8.17
N PHE A 146 7.91 -1.20 6.96
CA PHE A 146 8.32 0.17 6.68
C PHE A 146 7.58 1.17 7.56
N ASN A 147 6.25 1.04 7.68
CA ASN A 147 5.45 1.93 8.51
C ASN A 147 5.83 1.83 10.00
N ALA A 148 6.12 0.62 10.49
CA ALA A 148 6.60 0.39 11.84
C ALA A 148 8.01 0.98 12.08
N LEU A 149 8.90 0.88 11.09
CA LEU A 149 10.21 1.52 11.15
C LEU A 149 10.05 3.03 11.31
N ILE A 150 9.28 3.69 10.43
CA ILE A 150 9.05 5.14 10.50
C ILE A 150 8.40 5.54 11.83
N ALA A 151 7.36 4.82 12.27
CA ALA A 151 6.72 5.07 13.55
C ALA A 151 7.69 4.94 14.74
N SER A 152 8.56 3.93 14.72
CA SER A 152 9.57 3.73 15.76
C SER A 152 10.61 4.85 15.80
N LEU A 153 11.07 5.33 14.64
CA LEU A 153 11.98 6.48 14.55
C LEU A 153 11.29 7.76 15.08
N VAL A 154 10.05 8.00 14.69
CA VAL A 154 9.27 9.16 15.15
C VAL A 154 9.10 9.16 16.67
N LEU A 155 8.75 8.01 17.27
CA LEU A 155 8.59 7.87 18.72
C LEU A 155 9.91 8.02 19.50
N ASN A 156 11.02 7.53 18.94
CA ASN A 156 12.32 7.55 19.61
C ASN A 156 13.02 8.91 19.53
N TYR A 157 12.91 9.63 18.40
CA TYR A 157 13.65 10.87 18.17
C TYR A 157 12.83 12.14 18.41
N LYS A 158 11.48 12.08 18.36
CA LYS A 158 10.63 13.25 18.65
C LYS A 158 9.99 13.13 20.04
N PRO A 159 9.88 14.23 20.80
CA PRO A 159 9.30 14.21 22.15
C PRO A 159 7.75 14.16 22.14
N ILE A 160 7.15 13.40 21.23
CA ILE A 160 5.69 13.30 21.04
C ILE A 160 4.99 12.75 22.29
N HIS A 161 5.67 11.90 23.06
CA HIS A 161 5.20 11.42 24.37
C HIS A 161 4.79 12.56 25.33
N ARG A 162 5.47 13.72 25.25
CA ARG A 162 5.16 14.89 26.10
C ARG A 162 3.82 15.54 25.72
N TRP A 163 3.40 15.42 24.47
CA TRP A 163 2.14 15.96 23.97
C TRP A 163 0.97 15.00 24.21
N ALA A 164 1.25 13.70 24.31
CA ALA A 164 0.28 12.66 24.63
C ALA A 164 -0.01 12.49 26.14
N ASN A 165 0.74 13.17 27.02
CA ASN A 165 0.77 12.93 28.48
C ASN A 165 1.07 11.49 28.89
N SER A 166 1.59 10.67 27.98
CA SER A 166 2.06 9.35 28.32
C SER A 166 3.35 9.50 29.12
N PRO A 167 3.56 8.71 30.20
CA PRO A 167 4.82 8.75 30.91
C PRO A 167 5.96 8.56 29.91
N PRO A 168 7.05 9.33 30.02
CA PRO A 168 8.18 9.18 29.11
C PRO A 168 8.57 7.72 29.15
N ASN A 169 8.57 7.10 27.98
CA ASN A 169 9.04 5.74 27.87
C ASN A 169 10.50 5.81 28.35
N LYS A 170 10.80 5.30 29.56
CA LYS A 170 12.15 4.92 29.95
C LYS A 170 12.53 3.73 29.06
N ALA A 171 12.58 3.97 27.75
CA ALA A 171 13.31 3.13 26.85
C ALA A 171 14.75 3.46 27.19
N THR A 172 15.34 2.66 28.08
CA THR A 172 16.72 2.27 27.84
C THR A 172 16.68 1.70 26.43
N LEU A 173 16.96 2.54 25.42
CA LEU A 173 17.03 2.08 24.05
C LEU A 173 18.17 1.07 24.08
N PHE A 174 17.80 -0.20 24.07
CA PHE A 174 18.78 -1.26 23.96
C PHE A 174 19.47 -1.02 22.62
N PHE A 175 20.80 -0.99 22.64
CA PHE A 175 21.62 -0.81 21.44
C PHE A 175 21.13 -1.70 20.28
N GLU A 176 20.67 -2.90 20.60
CA GLU A 176 20.00 -3.85 19.70
C GLU A 176 18.83 -3.27 18.89
N GLN A 177 17.95 -2.46 19.51
CA GLN A 177 16.79 -1.87 18.83
C GLN A 177 17.20 -0.76 17.87
N ILE A 178 18.17 0.07 18.26
CA ILE A 178 18.71 1.12 17.37
C ILE A 178 19.42 0.45 16.19
N LEU A 179 20.25 -0.55 16.46
CA LEU A 179 20.98 -1.29 15.43
C LEU A 179 20.01 -1.98 14.46
N LEU A 180 18.99 -2.67 14.97
CA LEU A 180 17.95 -3.30 14.15
C LEU A 180 17.24 -2.27 13.26
N ASN A 181 16.79 -1.16 13.84
CA ASN A 181 16.12 -0.10 13.09
C ASN A 181 17.01 0.46 11.99
N LEU A 182 18.31 0.69 12.27
CA LEU A 182 19.27 1.19 11.28
C LEU A 182 19.53 0.18 10.17
N LEU A 183 19.70 -1.10 10.50
CA LEU A 183 19.88 -2.17 9.51
C LEU A 183 18.65 -2.31 8.60
N VAL A 184 17.45 -2.31 9.20
CA VAL A 184 16.20 -2.39 8.44
C VAL A 184 15.99 -1.14 7.59
N ALA A 185 16.32 0.05 8.10
CA ALA A 185 16.26 1.29 7.31
C ALA A 185 17.23 1.25 6.13
N PHE A 186 18.48 0.83 6.38
CA PHE A 186 19.51 0.72 5.35
C PHE A 186 19.17 -0.32 4.28
N LEU A 187 18.43 -1.37 4.64
CA LEU A 187 17.96 -2.36 3.68
C LEU A 187 16.71 -1.89 2.92
N LEU A 188 15.67 -1.46 3.64
CA LEU A 188 14.36 -1.18 3.06
C LEU A 188 14.33 0.11 2.25
N ILE A 189 14.94 1.19 2.73
CA ILE A 189 14.83 2.50 2.06
C ILE A 189 15.45 2.44 0.66
N PRO A 190 16.70 1.98 0.47
CA PRO A 190 17.29 1.86 -0.86
C PRO A 190 16.54 0.85 -1.73
N ALA A 191 16.11 -0.27 -1.17
CA ALA A 191 15.35 -1.27 -1.92
C ALA A 191 14.02 -0.71 -2.45
N LEU A 192 13.27 0.05 -1.64
CA LEU A 192 12.04 0.71 -2.06
C LEU A 192 12.30 1.79 -3.11
N ILE A 193 13.38 2.56 -2.99
CA ILE A 193 13.77 3.55 -4.01
C ILE A 193 14.06 2.85 -5.34
N LEU A 194 14.88 1.80 -5.33
CA LEU A 194 15.18 1.02 -6.54
C LEU A 194 13.92 0.39 -7.13
N MET A 195 13.02 -0.11 -6.27
CA MET A 195 11.74 -0.65 -6.71
C MET A 195 10.90 0.41 -7.42
N VAL A 196 10.79 1.63 -6.87
CA VAL A 196 10.07 2.73 -7.53
C VAL A 196 10.68 3.07 -8.88
N VAL A 197 12.02 3.21 -8.95
CA VAL A 197 12.72 3.55 -10.18
C VAL A 197 12.52 2.47 -11.26
N ASN A 198 12.72 1.21 -10.90
CA ASN A 198 12.58 0.08 -11.83
C ASN A 198 11.12 -0.09 -12.29
N ASN A 199 10.16 0.17 -11.40
CA ASN A 199 8.76 0.03 -11.73
C ASN A 199 8.29 1.14 -12.70
N ASN A 200 8.69 2.38 -12.45
CA ASN A 200 8.39 3.48 -13.37
C ASN A 200 8.97 3.21 -14.78
N ALA A 201 10.22 2.73 -14.86
CA ALA A 201 10.83 2.35 -16.13
C ALA A 201 10.09 1.17 -16.81
N ALA A 202 9.61 0.20 -16.04
CA ALA A 202 8.83 -0.93 -16.57
C ALA A 202 7.47 -0.48 -17.12
N ILE A 203 6.77 0.42 -16.41
CA ILE A 203 5.49 0.98 -16.85
C ILE A 203 5.67 1.77 -18.17
N GLU A 204 6.74 2.58 -18.27
CA GLU A 204 7.04 3.32 -19.51
C GLU A 204 7.27 2.35 -20.68
N HIS A 205 8.06 1.29 -20.48
CA HIS A 205 8.29 0.28 -21.52
C HIS A 205 7.03 -0.49 -21.94
N GLU A 206 6.16 -0.86 -20.99
CA GLU A 206 4.88 -1.51 -21.33
C GLU A 206 3.94 -0.58 -22.10
N GLN A 207 3.89 0.70 -21.73
CA GLN A 207 3.09 1.70 -22.47
C GLN A 207 3.60 1.87 -23.90
N GLU A 208 4.92 1.98 -24.11
CA GLU A 208 5.52 2.04 -25.44
C GLU A 208 5.20 0.80 -26.29
N ALA A 209 5.30 -0.39 -25.70
CA ALA A 209 4.99 -1.65 -26.39
C ALA A 209 3.51 -1.76 -26.78
N LEU A 210 2.59 -1.32 -25.90
CA LEU A 210 1.15 -1.29 -26.17
C LEU A 210 0.82 -0.31 -27.31
N ILE A 211 1.42 0.88 -27.30
CA ILE A 211 1.24 1.87 -28.37
C ILE A 211 1.76 1.30 -29.70
N ALA A 212 2.94 0.69 -29.72
CA ALA A 212 3.49 0.06 -30.92
C ALA A 212 2.60 -1.07 -31.46
N THR A 213 2.03 -1.88 -30.56
CA THR A 213 1.13 -2.98 -30.92
C THR A 213 -0.20 -2.46 -31.47
N LEU A 214 -0.74 -1.38 -30.89
CA LEU A 214 -1.95 -0.73 -31.38
C LEU A 214 -1.75 -0.10 -32.75
N ASP A 215 -0.62 0.57 -32.97
CA ASP A 215 -0.29 1.17 -34.27
C ASP A 215 -0.12 0.09 -35.36
N THR A 216 0.61 -0.98 -35.05
CA THR A 216 0.76 -2.13 -35.94
C THR A 216 -0.60 -2.77 -36.26
N SER A 217 -1.45 -2.94 -35.25
CA SER A 217 -2.79 -3.52 -35.42
C SER A 217 -3.70 -2.63 -36.27
N ALA A 218 -3.64 -1.32 -36.08
CA ALA A 218 -4.38 -0.35 -36.89
C ALA A 218 -3.92 -0.36 -38.36
N GLN A 219 -2.60 -0.38 -38.60
CA GLN A 219 -2.03 -0.47 -39.94
C GLN A 219 -2.41 -1.77 -40.66
N ASN A 220 -2.41 -2.89 -39.93
CA ASN A 220 -2.86 -4.17 -40.47
C ASN A 220 -4.34 -4.13 -40.86
N LEU A 221 -5.20 -3.58 -40.00
CA LEU A 221 -6.64 -3.40 -40.28
C LEU A 221 -6.89 -2.54 -41.53
N VAL A 222 -6.16 -1.43 -41.68
CA VAL A 222 -6.24 -0.56 -42.86
C VAL A 222 -5.81 -1.31 -44.12
N THR A 223 -4.75 -2.11 -44.03
CA THR A 223 -4.22 -2.89 -45.15
C THR A 223 -5.20 -3.97 -45.58
N ASP A 224 -5.78 -4.69 -44.62
CA ASP A 224 -6.78 -5.72 -44.87
C ASP A 224 -8.07 -5.15 -45.48
N LEU A 225 -8.55 -4.00 -44.98
CA LEU A 225 -9.69 -3.28 -45.55
C LEU A 225 -9.45 -2.86 -47.00
N ARG A 226 -8.25 -2.32 -47.31
CA ARG A 226 -7.89 -1.95 -48.69
C ARG A 226 -7.84 -3.17 -49.60
N ARG A 227 -7.27 -4.27 -49.12
CA ARG A 227 -7.16 -5.52 -49.87
C ARG A 227 -8.54 -6.10 -50.18
N TRP A 228 -9.42 -6.16 -49.18
CA TRP A 228 -10.81 -6.59 -49.34
C TRP A 228 -11.56 -5.71 -50.35
N HIS A 229 -11.44 -4.39 -50.25
CA HIS A 229 -12.07 -3.45 -51.17
C HIS A 229 -11.60 -3.64 -52.62
N GLN A 230 -10.28 -3.81 -52.85
CA GLN A 230 -9.73 -4.08 -54.18
C GLN A 230 -10.22 -5.42 -54.74
N SER A 231 -10.18 -6.50 -53.95
CA SER A 231 -10.69 -7.81 -54.37
C SER A 231 -12.19 -7.77 -54.70
N GLY A 232 -12.98 -7.01 -53.95
CA GLY A 232 -14.39 -6.79 -54.24
C GLY A 232 -14.61 -6.07 -55.59
N LEU A 233 -13.84 -5.03 -55.87
CA LEU A 233 -13.89 -4.32 -57.15
C LEU A 233 -13.46 -5.21 -58.33
N GLU A 234 -12.45 -6.06 -58.15
CA GLU A 234 -12.00 -7.01 -59.17
C GLU A 234 -13.06 -8.08 -59.45
N ALA A 235 -13.68 -8.64 -58.41
CA ALA A 235 -14.78 -9.60 -58.55
C ALA A 235 -15.97 -8.98 -59.30
N LEU A 236 -16.36 -7.75 -58.96
CA LEU A 236 -17.44 -7.03 -59.66
C LEU A 236 -17.09 -6.77 -61.14
N ARG A 237 -15.84 -6.39 -61.44
CA ARG A 237 -15.38 -6.22 -62.83
C ARG A 237 -15.37 -7.53 -63.60
N PHE A 238 -14.99 -8.63 -62.97
CA PHE A 238 -15.02 -9.96 -63.57
C PHE A 238 -16.45 -10.39 -63.88
N LEU A 239 -17.40 -10.17 -62.97
CA LEU A 239 -18.83 -10.47 -63.16
C LEU A 239 -19.54 -9.52 -64.15
N ALA A 240 -19.01 -8.32 -64.38
CA ALA A 240 -19.54 -7.38 -65.38
C ALA A 240 -19.10 -7.71 -66.83
N LYS A 241 -17.97 -8.40 -67.02
CA LYS A 241 -17.45 -8.78 -68.34
C LYS A 241 -18.36 -9.69 -69.20
N PRO A 242 -19.15 -10.64 -68.65
CA PRO A 242 -20.04 -11.48 -69.46
C PRO A 242 -21.24 -10.71 -70.03
N VAL A 243 -21.68 -9.60 -69.40
CA VAL A 243 -22.85 -8.84 -69.85
C VAL A 243 -22.55 -7.96 -71.08
N ALA A 244 -21.30 -7.51 -71.23
CA ALA A 244 -20.89 -6.69 -72.38
C ALA A 244 -20.63 -7.52 -73.67
N LYS A 245 -20.39 -8.83 -73.56
CA LYS A 245 -20.17 -9.72 -74.72
C LYS A 245 -21.44 -10.33 -75.32
N ALA A 246 -22.61 -10.14 -74.70
CA ALA A 246 -23.89 -10.66 -75.17
C ALA A 246 -24.74 -9.65 -75.96
N LYS A 247 -24.15 -8.52 -76.41
CA LYS A 247 -24.85 -7.42 -77.10
C LYS A 247 -24.29 -7.05 -78.48
N LEU A 248 -23.49 -7.93 -79.09
CA LEU A 248 -23.11 -7.90 -80.51
C LEU A 248 -23.73 -9.12 -81.21
#